data_AF-A0A930PN31-F1
#
_entry.id   AF-A0A930PN31-F1
#
_cell.length_a   1.000
_cell.length_b   1.000
_cell.length_c   1.000
_cell.angle_alpha   90.00
_cell.angle_beta   90.00
_cell.angle_gamma   90.00
#
_symmetry.space_group_name_H-M   'P 1'
#
loop_
_entity.id
_entity.type
_entity.pdbx_description
1 polymer ?
#
loop_
_entity_poly.entity_id
_entity_poly.type
_entity_poly.pdbx_seq_one_letter_code
_entity_poly.pdbx_strand_id
1 'polypeptide(L)'
;MAITSGFFDASSGDRRYTSRQFGELFTGIISDGIFHSVGKAFWPEARNTQVWLGSGRAWCRGTWLNSDGYYSIDVPANSHPNYSRYDAIVLRFDSSSSVRANTVEYVSGSAEATPRKPSLTDNSLVKQVPICYIFRPAGSTTVSQSQIDYVVGTEASPYITGPLKSIKIDDVVQSANAVIRDTNERLQRLVGDIENKASKLTTDVETIKKSYADWVKNAEAALGAAPNASTIIESKRQSDLALATAKNAKTAADAANSKVAAHETFFNNAKSTFTTTLTEVQKLKSDVATGVASIARMENRIQNAETAANKAEGFATRISAVERALEDVSPVGTARNFYTRPTGPRKFTNMAENDKNAMLRDIGSGTFKTLAIGDTFEVGALGYQFLVAAFDYFYGLNVLRHHVVLLPVYSVSGSGFTTAESCPGGYATDTALLGERYSAAWSALQGTFGSLNGGFPFQEEVSSAVNEQGFTTQSVRKVTRSLDMSESMVFGHPSWGTYSRFDAGQRDDILPLFQLYPEHRKCPSGKYWLRNFKAQNIVMGVDADGRPDGWLCNTTGVYRRPIFLLGGPA
;
A
#
# COMPACT_ATOMS: atom_id res chain seq x y z
N MET A 1 -6.94 18.77 8.31
CA MET A 1 -7.25 17.55 7.54
C MET A 1 -6.19 16.52 7.86
N ALA A 2 -6.55 15.25 8.04
CA ALA A 2 -5.61 14.19 8.41
C ALA A 2 -4.74 13.70 7.24
N ILE A 3 -5.19 13.89 6.00
CA ILE A 3 -4.49 13.48 4.78
C ILE A 3 -4.58 14.63 3.78
N THR A 4 -3.44 15.03 3.23
CA THR A 4 -3.34 16.08 2.20
C THR A 4 -2.48 15.55 1.07
N SER A 5 -2.93 15.70 -0.18
CA SER A 5 -2.20 15.29 -1.39
C SER A 5 -1.95 16.50 -2.31
N GLY A 6 -0.89 16.45 -3.12
CA GLY A 6 -0.43 17.56 -3.94
C GLY A 6 0.32 17.10 -5.20
N PHE A 7 0.71 18.06 -6.05
CA PHE A 7 1.22 17.91 -7.42
C PHE A 7 0.27 17.21 -8.41
N PHE A 8 -0.78 17.93 -8.81
CA PHE A 8 -1.60 17.61 -9.96
C PHE A 8 -1.67 18.81 -10.88
N ASP A 9 -1.84 18.56 -12.17
CA ASP A 9 -2.09 19.63 -13.13
C ASP A 9 -3.34 20.41 -12.73
N ALA A 10 -3.22 21.73 -12.78
CA ALA A 10 -4.33 22.63 -12.52
C ALA A 10 -5.26 22.65 -13.74
N SER A 11 -6.55 22.44 -13.51
CA SER A 11 -7.59 22.62 -14.53
C SER A 11 -8.42 23.85 -14.15
N SER A 12 -8.43 24.86 -15.02
CA SER A 12 -9.15 26.12 -14.72
C SER A 12 -8.74 26.81 -13.41
N GLY A 13 -7.53 26.55 -12.90
CA GLY A 13 -6.96 27.21 -11.72
C GLY A 13 -7.40 26.63 -10.36
N ASP A 14 -8.04 25.46 -10.33
CA ASP A 14 -8.53 24.78 -9.13
C ASP A 14 -7.44 24.25 -8.19
N ARG A 15 -6.23 23.98 -8.70
CA ARG A 15 -5.10 23.40 -7.96
C ARG A 15 -3.85 24.28 -7.94
N ARG A 16 -4.02 25.53 -7.46
CA ARG A 16 -2.89 26.44 -7.23
C ARG A 16 -2.22 26.13 -5.89
N TYR A 17 -0.89 26.01 -5.90
CA TYR A 17 -0.09 25.78 -4.69
C TYR A 17 0.40 27.10 -4.11
N THR A 18 0.27 27.25 -2.80
CA THR A 18 0.87 28.36 -2.05
C THR A 18 2.37 28.11 -1.85
N SER A 19 3.16 29.18 -1.67
CA SER A 19 4.59 29.06 -1.33
C SER A 19 4.83 28.25 -0.06
N ARG A 20 3.90 28.32 0.90
CA ARG A 20 3.91 27.49 2.11
C ARG A 20 3.78 26.00 1.80
N GLN A 21 2.80 25.61 0.98
CA GLN A 21 2.63 24.22 0.57
C GLN A 21 3.86 23.71 -0.20
N PHE A 22 4.51 24.56 -0.99
CA PHE A 22 5.74 24.19 -1.67
C PHE A 22 6.92 24.00 -0.70
N GLY A 23 7.09 24.93 0.25
CA GLY A 23 8.14 24.83 1.28
C GLY A 23 7.97 23.64 2.22
N GLU A 24 6.72 23.30 2.57
CA GLU A 24 6.39 22.18 3.45
C GLU A 24 6.85 20.83 2.88
N LEU A 25 6.95 20.67 1.56
CA LEU A 25 7.43 19.44 0.91
C LEU A 25 8.89 19.09 1.23
N PHE A 26 9.71 20.09 1.51
CA PHE A 26 11.11 19.88 1.89
C PHE A 26 11.26 19.60 3.38
N THR A 27 10.21 19.76 4.18
CA THR A 27 10.20 19.39 5.60
C THR A 27 10.38 17.88 5.73
N GLY A 28 11.40 17.45 6.48
CA GLY A 28 11.77 16.04 6.61
C GLY A 28 12.76 15.54 5.57
N ILE A 29 12.99 16.30 4.50
CA ILE A 29 14.09 16.09 3.54
C ILE A 29 15.28 16.97 3.94
N ILE A 30 15.04 18.25 4.22
CA ILE A 30 16.04 19.25 4.60
C ILE A 30 15.74 19.69 6.03
N SER A 31 16.68 19.53 6.96
CA SER A 31 16.53 20.06 8.32
C SER A 31 16.75 21.58 8.36
N ASP A 32 16.19 22.23 9.37
CA ASP A 32 16.42 23.66 9.62
C ASP A 32 17.89 23.91 9.96
N GLY A 33 18.50 24.93 9.36
CA GLY A 33 19.88 25.31 9.65
C GLY A 33 20.53 26.20 8.58
N ILE A 34 21.86 26.26 8.64
CA ILE A 34 22.69 26.95 7.64
C ILE A 34 23.39 25.90 6.76
N PHE A 35 23.53 26.17 5.46
CA PHE A 35 24.29 25.30 4.55
C PHE A 35 25.80 25.49 4.78
N HIS A 36 26.50 24.42 5.17
CA HIS A 36 27.95 24.47 5.35
C HIS A 36 28.73 24.61 4.03
N SER A 37 28.17 24.10 2.92
CA SER A 37 28.83 23.99 1.61
C SER A 37 28.48 25.11 0.63
N VAL A 38 27.65 26.06 1.03
CA VAL A 38 27.19 27.16 0.17
C VAL A 38 27.78 28.49 0.66
N GLY A 39 28.55 29.15 -0.21
CA GLY A 39 29.22 30.40 0.11
C GLY A 39 30.29 30.22 1.20
N LYS A 40 30.34 31.16 2.15
CA LYS A 40 31.16 31.14 3.36
C LYS A 40 30.35 30.83 4.63
N ALA A 41 29.17 30.21 4.51
CA ALA A 41 28.27 29.88 5.62
C ALA A 41 27.98 31.06 6.58
N PHE A 42 27.94 32.30 6.07
CA PHE A 42 27.79 33.53 6.86
C PHE A 42 28.91 33.81 7.86
N TRP A 43 30.15 33.45 7.55
CA TRP A 43 31.31 33.75 8.39
C TRP A 43 31.42 35.26 8.74
N PRO A 44 31.50 35.64 10.03
CA PRO A 44 31.59 37.03 10.45
C PRO A 44 33.02 37.56 10.49
N GLU A 45 33.25 38.74 9.90
CA GLU A 45 34.49 39.51 9.92
C GLU A 45 34.27 40.84 10.65
N ALA A 46 34.98 41.09 11.75
CA ALA A 46 34.93 42.37 12.46
C ALA A 46 35.65 43.47 11.68
N ARG A 47 34.99 44.62 11.47
CA ARG A 47 35.56 45.82 10.86
C ARG A 47 35.16 47.07 11.63
N ASN A 48 35.96 47.43 12.63
CA ASN A 48 35.77 48.61 13.47
C ASN A 48 34.39 48.64 14.14
N THR A 49 33.42 49.42 13.64
CA THR A 49 32.05 49.52 14.20
C THR A 49 31.05 48.57 13.54
N GLN A 50 31.49 47.73 12.60
CA GLN A 50 30.65 46.85 11.81
C GLN A 50 31.10 45.40 11.87
N VAL A 51 30.17 44.48 11.63
CA VAL A 51 30.47 43.08 11.34
C VAL A 51 30.00 42.74 9.93
N TRP A 52 30.92 42.21 9.13
CA TRP A 52 30.69 41.83 7.74
C TRP A 52 30.48 40.33 7.68
N LEU A 53 29.30 39.91 7.22
CA LEU A 53 28.98 38.50 7.02
C LEU A 53 29.34 38.09 5.60
N GLY A 54 30.05 36.98 5.44
CA GLY A 54 30.29 36.38 4.13
C GLY A 54 29.01 35.86 3.46
N SER A 55 29.12 35.49 2.18
CA SER A 55 28.02 34.84 1.47
C SER A 55 27.57 33.55 2.16
N GLY A 56 26.33 33.16 1.99
CA GLY A 56 25.77 32.00 2.68
C GLY A 56 24.33 31.71 2.31
N ARG A 57 23.85 30.52 2.66
CA ARG A 57 22.45 30.13 2.50
C ARG A 57 21.94 29.46 3.76
N ALA A 58 20.68 29.72 4.09
CA ALA A 58 19.99 29.10 5.21
C ALA A 58 18.60 28.60 4.79
N TRP A 59 18.14 27.57 5.47
CA TRP A 59 16.81 26.98 5.33
C TRP A 59 16.17 26.89 6.71
N CYS A 60 14.96 27.43 6.86
CA CYS A 60 14.23 27.31 8.11
C CYS A 60 12.73 27.38 7.87
N ARG A 61 11.99 26.43 8.45
CA ARG A 61 10.51 26.37 8.46
C ARG A 61 9.88 26.50 7.06
N GLY A 62 10.44 25.79 6.09
CA GLY A 62 9.92 25.78 4.71
C GLY A 62 10.28 27.02 3.89
N THR A 63 11.15 27.88 4.39
CA THR A 63 11.60 29.09 3.69
C THR A 63 13.12 29.17 3.66
N TRP A 64 13.66 29.99 2.75
CA TRP A 64 15.10 30.08 2.52
C TRP A 64 15.59 31.53 2.57
N LEU A 65 16.86 31.71 2.91
CA LEU A 65 17.60 32.96 2.80
C LEU A 65 18.90 32.69 2.06
N ASN A 66 19.24 33.53 1.08
CA ASN A 66 20.49 33.44 0.33
C ASN A 66 21.15 34.82 0.28
N SER A 67 22.39 34.90 0.74
CA SER A 67 23.29 36.04 0.53
C SER A 67 24.39 35.60 -0.42
N ASP A 68 24.47 36.20 -1.60
CA ASP A 68 25.47 35.90 -2.62
C ASP A 68 26.77 36.70 -2.46
N GLY A 69 26.75 37.76 -1.65
CA GLY A 69 27.90 38.60 -1.33
C GLY A 69 28.08 38.88 0.16
N TYR A 70 28.97 39.83 0.45
CA TYR A 70 29.21 40.32 1.80
C TYR A 70 28.06 41.22 2.26
N TYR A 71 27.55 41.01 3.48
CA TYR A 71 26.50 41.82 4.10
C TYR A 71 27.03 42.49 5.38
N SER A 72 27.02 43.82 5.44
CA SER A 72 27.52 44.60 6.58
C SER A 72 26.40 44.91 7.58
N ILE A 73 26.67 44.71 8.86
CA ILE A 73 25.76 45.04 9.97
C ILE A 73 26.46 46.00 10.92
N ASP A 74 25.82 47.12 11.21
CA ASP A 74 26.29 48.08 12.22
C ASP A 74 26.11 47.51 13.63
N VAL A 75 27.15 47.61 14.45
CA VAL A 75 27.14 47.16 15.83
C VAL A 75 27.23 48.38 16.77
N PRO A 76 26.12 48.78 17.41
CA PRO A 76 26.10 49.86 18.39
C PRO A 76 27.17 49.77 19.47
N ALA A 77 27.66 50.93 19.92
CA ALA A 77 28.55 51.04 21.07
C ALA A 77 27.85 50.57 22.35
N ASN A 78 28.61 50.00 23.29
CA ASN A 78 28.13 49.75 24.64
C ASN A 78 28.34 51.01 25.49
N SER A 79 27.28 51.80 25.68
CA SER A 79 27.31 53.06 26.42
C SER A 79 27.34 52.88 27.95
N HIS A 80 27.21 51.66 28.47
CA HIS A 80 27.23 51.42 29.91
C HIS A 80 28.67 51.48 30.45
N PRO A 81 28.97 52.30 31.47
CA PRO A 81 30.34 52.56 31.91
C PRO A 81 30.99 51.38 32.64
N ASN A 82 30.19 50.54 33.31
CA ASN A 82 30.70 49.51 34.22
C ASN A 82 30.30 48.06 33.88
N TYR A 83 29.41 47.86 32.91
CA TYR A 83 28.82 46.55 32.64
C TYR A 83 29.01 46.15 31.19
N SER A 84 29.32 44.88 30.99
CA SER A 84 29.47 44.29 29.66
C SER A 84 28.15 43.67 29.22
N ARG A 85 28.00 43.38 27.93
CA ARG A 85 26.84 42.64 27.38
C ARG A 85 27.24 41.71 26.26
N TYR A 86 26.40 40.73 25.97
CA TYR A 86 26.46 40.00 24.70
C TYR A 86 25.39 40.53 23.77
N ASP A 87 25.76 40.84 22.53
CA ASP A 87 24.81 41.06 21.45
C ASP A 87 24.78 39.83 20.53
N ALA A 88 23.79 39.73 19.65
CA ALA A 88 23.67 38.64 18.68
C ALA A 88 23.41 39.19 17.28
N ILE A 89 24.01 38.55 16.28
CA ILE A 89 23.59 38.70 14.88
C ILE A 89 22.84 37.43 14.51
N VAL A 90 21.62 37.59 14.01
CA VAL A 90 20.68 36.48 13.81
C VAL A 90 20.09 36.49 12.40
N LEU A 91 19.76 35.32 11.90
CA LEU A 91 18.83 35.15 10.79
C LEU A 91 17.41 35.16 11.35
N ARG A 92 16.56 36.09 10.91
CA ARG A 92 15.14 36.14 11.26
C ARG A 92 14.32 35.57 10.12
N PHE A 93 13.48 34.59 10.45
CA PHE A 93 12.49 34.02 9.56
C PHE A 93 11.10 34.45 10.02
N ASP A 94 10.45 35.36 9.29
CA ASP A 94 9.17 35.95 9.67
C ASP A 94 8.07 35.59 8.65
N SER A 95 7.17 34.70 9.08
CA SER A 95 6.02 34.24 8.29
C SER A 95 4.73 35.00 8.57
N SER A 96 4.77 36.05 9.39
CA SER A 96 3.60 36.90 9.66
C SER A 96 3.07 37.50 8.36
N SER A 97 1.74 37.64 8.25
CA SER A 97 1.09 38.16 7.05
C SER A 97 1.54 39.57 6.67
N SER A 98 2.02 40.35 7.64
CA SER A 98 2.50 41.72 7.49
C SER A 98 3.94 41.84 7.00
N VAL A 99 4.82 40.86 7.25
CA VAL A 99 6.25 40.95 6.92
C VAL A 99 6.62 40.00 5.78
N ARG A 100 6.41 38.69 5.95
CA ARG A 100 6.72 37.64 4.96
C ARG A 100 8.12 37.73 4.37
N ALA A 101 9.13 37.91 5.23
CA ALA A 101 10.52 38.08 4.80
C ALA A 101 11.48 37.35 5.72
N ASN A 102 12.60 36.92 5.13
CA ASN A 102 13.75 36.40 5.86
C ASN A 102 14.86 37.45 5.79
N THR A 103 15.39 37.85 6.95
CA THR A 103 16.35 38.96 7.07
C THR A 103 17.51 38.58 7.98
N VAL A 104 18.59 39.36 7.92
CA VAL A 104 19.67 39.30 8.90
C VAL A 104 19.58 40.52 9.81
N GLU A 105 19.53 40.31 11.12
CA GLU A 105 19.25 41.34 12.11
C GLU A 105 20.26 41.35 13.25
N TYR A 106 20.46 42.53 13.83
CA TYR A 106 21.21 42.72 15.06
C TYR A 106 20.26 42.76 16.26
N VAL A 107 20.56 41.97 17.28
CA VAL A 107 19.81 41.89 18.53
C VAL A 107 20.73 42.34 19.66
N SER A 108 20.40 43.46 20.28
CA SER A 108 21.18 43.97 21.42
C SER A 108 20.82 43.23 22.71
N GLY A 109 21.83 42.93 23.53
CA GLY A 109 21.62 42.40 24.87
C GLY A 109 21.50 43.46 25.96
N SER A 110 21.30 42.97 27.19
CA SER A 110 21.29 43.78 28.41
C SER A 110 22.69 43.88 29.02
N ALA A 111 23.08 45.08 29.47
CA ALA A 111 24.35 45.30 30.16
C ALA A 111 24.24 44.91 31.64
N GLU A 112 25.00 43.90 32.06
CA GLU A 112 24.91 43.32 33.39
C GLU A 112 26.31 43.01 33.96
N ALA A 113 26.41 42.88 35.29
CA ALA A 113 27.64 42.48 35.96
C ALA A 113 28.11 41.08 35.54
N THR A 114 27.18 40.19 35.18
CA THR A 114 27.46 38.88 34.58
C THR A 114 26.69 38.78 33.26
N PRO A 115 27.29 39.19 32.13
CA PRO A 115 26.58 39.31 30.86
C PRO A 115 26.08 37.96 30.35
N ARG A 116 24.84 37.95 29.87
CA ARG A 116 24.19 36.76 29.30
C ARG A 116 23.91 36.95 27.81
N LYS A 117 23.94 35.85 27.04
CA LYS A 117 23.55 35.85 25.62
C LYS A 117 22.07 36.27 25.49
N PRO A 118 21.70 37.10 24.49
CA PRO A 118 20.31 37.51 24.29
C PRO A 118 19.37 36.32 24.08
N SER A 119 18.16 36.39 24.65
CA SER A 119 17.10 35.42 24.36
C SER A 119 16.54 35.68 22.96
N LEU A 120 16.53 34.65 22.11
CA LEU A 120 16.08 34.74 20.74
C LEU A 120 14.60 34.35 20.62
N THR A 121 13.92 34.93 19.63
CA THR A 121 12.51 34.66 19.40
C THR A 121 12.33 33.33 18.66
N ASP A 122 11.58 32.40 19.25
CA ASP A 122 11.10 31.19 18.59
C ASP A 122 9.62 30.97 18.95
N ASN A 123 8.72 31.43 18.09
CA ASN A 123 7.27 31.27 18.25
C ASN A 123 6.65 30.68 16.97
N SER A 124 5.32 30.65 16.83
CA SER A 124 4.67 30.04 15.65
C SER A 124 4.91 30.79 14.33
N LEU A 125 5.23 32.08 14.37
CA LEU A 125 5.33 32.94 13.19
C LEU A 125 6.77 33.41 12.91
N VAL A 126 7.56 33.62 13.96
CA VAL A 126 8.91 34.18 13.90
C VAL A 126 9.89 33.20 14.54
N LYS A 127 10.98 32.92 13.85
CA LYS A 127 12.12 32.17 14.40
C LYS A 127 13.43 32.91 14.11
N GLN A 128 14.25 33.08 15.14
CA GLN A 128 15.57 33.67 15.05
C GLN A 128 16.64 32.60 15.27
N VAL A 129 17.63 32.56 14.37
CA VAL A 129 18.74 31.60 14.40
C VAL A 129 20.05 32.38 14.50
N PRO A 130 20.87 32.22 15.56
CA PRO A 130 22.07 33.02 15.75
C PRO A 130 23.21 32.66 14.80
N ILE A 131 23.83 33.63 14.15
CA ILE A 131 25.06 33.41 13.39
C ILE A 131 26.26 33.51 14.34
N CYS A 132 26.29 34.58 15.13
CA CYS A 132 27.34 34.82 16.11
C CYS A 132 26.83 35.64 17.30
N TYR A 133 27.51 35.49 18.44
CA TYR A 133 27.38 36.37 19.59
C TYR A 133 28.59 37.29 19.67
N ILE A 134 28.37 38.53 20.06
CA ILE A 134 29.43 39.54 20.16
C ILE A 134 29.55 39.98 21.61
N PHE A 135 30.69 39.70 22.23
CA PHE A 135 30.99 40.20 23.57
C PHE A 135 31.36 41.68 23.53
N ARG A 136 30.63 42.51 24.26
CA ARG A 136 30.84 43.96 24.35
C ARG A 136 31.32 44.34 25.75
N PRO A 137 32.61 44.64 25.93
CA PRO A 137 33.11 45.23 27.18
C PRO A 137 32.41 46.55 27.50
N ALA A 138 32.43 46.94 28.78
CA ALA A 138 31.93 48.24 29.23
C ALA A 138 32.62 49.40 28.49
N GLY A 139 31.85 50.38 28.01
CA GLY A 139 32.37 51.52 27.25
C GLY A 139 32.94 51.21 25.86
N SER A 140 32.81 49.98 25.34
CA SER A 140 33.40 49.60 24.05
C SER A 140 32.70 50.27 22.85
N THR A 141 33.47 50.96 22.01
CA THR A 141 33.00 51.64 20.79
C THR A 141 33.29 50.84 19.51
N THR A 142 34.22 49.89 19.55
CA THR A 142 34.67 49.09 18.40
C THR A 142 34.49 47.60 18.66
N VAL A 143 34.40 46.78 17.61
CA VAL A 143 34.33 45.30 17.67
C VAL A 143 35.65 44.73 17.15
N SER A 144 36.26 43.81 17.89
CA SER A 144 37.40 43.01 17.41
C SER A 144 36.98 41.58 17.07
N GLN A 145 37.74 40.90 16.21
CA GLN A 145 37.43 39.52 15.82
C GLN A 145 37.40 38.56 17.03
N SER A 146 38.26 38.79 18.02
CA SER A 146 38.33 38.00 19.26
C SER A 146 37.08 38.12 20.15
N GLN A 147 36.23 39.12 19.91
CA GLN A 147 34.97 39.33 20.64
C GLN A 147 33.79 38.61 19.98
N ILE A 148 33.98 38.03 18.79
CA ILE A 148 32.93 37.34 18.03
C ILE A 148 33.02 35.84 18.28
N ASP A 149 31.96 35.31 18.88
CA ASP A 149 31.72 33.88 19.08
C ASP A 149 30.82 33.37 17.94
N TYR A 150 31.41 32.71 16.95
CA TYR A 150 30.70 32.14 15.81
C TYR A 150 30.05 30.81 16.19
N VAL A 151 28.72 30.70 16.02
CA VAL A 151 27.93 29.58 16.56
C VAL A 151 27.25 28.71 15.50
N VAL A 152 27.51 28.96 14.22
CA VAL A 152 27.01 28.08 13.15
C VAL A 152 27.71 26.72 13.24
N GLY A 153 26.92 25.65 13.18
CA GLY A 153 27.36 24.27 13.42
C GLY A 153 27.19 23.80 14.87
N THR A 154 26.76 24.67 15.78
CA THR A 154 26.36 24.30 17.15
C THR A 154 24.89 23.93 17.23
N GLU A 155 24.42 23.45 18.39
CA GLU A 155 23.00 23.14 18.62
C GLU A 155 22.07 24.34 18.40
N ALA A 156 22.54 25.56 18.69
CA ALA A 156 21.74 26.77 18.50
C ALA A 156 21.54 27.13 17.01
N SER A 157 22.47 26.71 16.15
CA SER A 157 22.47 27.00 14.71
C SER A 157 23.08 25.84 13.93
N PRO A 158 22.37 24.71 13.83
CA PRO A 158 22.92 23.51 13.23
C PRO A 158 23.19 23.70 11.73
N TYR A 159 24.08 22.87 11.21
CA TYR A 159 24.17 22.70 9.77
C TYR A 159 22.99 21.91 9.25
N ILE A 160 22.53 22.26 8.05
CA ILE A 160 21.46 21.53 7.38
C ILE A 160 21.91 20.09 7.10
N THR A 161 21.05 19.16 7.44
CA THR A 161 21.13 17.74 7.06
C THR A 161 20.07 17.49 6.00
N GLY A 162 20.50 17.34 4.74
CA GLY A 162 19.64 16.92 3.62
C GLY A 162 19.70 15.40 3.40
N PRO A 163 18.96 14.82 2.42
CA PRO A 163 19.26 13.50 1.91
C PRO A 163 20.72 13.55 1.44
N LEU A 164 21.57 12.81 2.14
CA LEU A 164 23.00 12.77 1.90
C LEU A 164 23.24 12.54 0.41
N LYS A 165 23.68 13.59 -0.31
CA LYS A 165 24.50 13.36 -1.50
C LYS A 165 25.70 12.61 -0.93
N SER A 166 25.84 11.35 -1.28
CA SER A 166 27.00 10.55 -0.93
C SER A 166 28.24 11.32 -1.37
N ILE A 167 28.90 11.98 -0.41
CA ILE A 167 30.26 12.45 -0.59
C ILE A 167 31.04 11.17 -0.85
N LYS A 168 31.61 11.03 -2.05
CA LYS A 168 32.44 9.86 -2.37
C LYS A 168 33.58 9.85 -1.36
N ILE A 169 33.63 8.79 -0.57
CA ILE A 169 34.68 8.53 0.42
C ILE A 169 36.08 8.65 -0.20
N ASP A 170 36.20 8.45 -1.51
CA ASP A 170 37.44 8.56 -2.27
C ASP A 170 38.12 9.94 -2.13
N ASP A 171 37.39 11.05 -2.16
CA ASP A 171 38.00 12.40 -2.10
C ASP A 171 38.53 12.73 -0.70
N VAL A 172 37.80 12.29 0.34
CA VAL A 172 38.20 12.47 1.74
C VAL A 172 39.39 11.56 2.07
N VAL A 173 39.38 10.31 1.61
CA VAL A 173 40.50 9.37 1.79
C VAL A 173 41.73 9.83 1.01
N GLN A 174 41.58 10.41 -0.18
CA GLN A 174 42.70 10.94 -0.95
C GLN A 174 43.32 12.17 -0.27
N SER A 175 42.52 13.06 0.30
CA SER A 175 43.03 14.20 1.10
C SER A 175 43.72 13.74 2.39
N ALA A 176 43.17 12.75 3.10
CA ALA A 176 43.75 12.23 4.33
C ALA A 176 45.08 11.51 4.07
N ASN A 177 45.15 10.72 2.99
CA ASN A 177 46.38 10.06 2.57
C ASN A 177 47.47 11.06 2.14
N ALA A 178 47.10 12.19 1.53
CA ALA A 178 48.06 13.25 1.20
C ALA A 178 48.64 13.91 2.45
N VAL A 179 47.82 14.22 3.46
CA VAL A 179 48.26 14.80 4.74
C VAL A 179 49.13 13.81 5.53
N ILE A 180 48.80 12.52 5.53
CA ILE A 180 49.60 11.48 6.18
C ILE A 180 50.99 11.36 5.51
N ARG A 181 51.06 11.43 4.17
CA ARG A 181 52.33 11.41 3.43
C ARG A 181 53.20 12.63 3.76
N ASP A 182 52.63 13.84 3.72
CA ASP A 182 53.35 15.08 4.07
C ASP A 182 53.86 15.05 5.52
N THR A 183 53.02 14.57 6.45
CA THR A 183 53.40 14.41 7.86
C THR A 183 54.54 13.40 8.04
N ASN A 184 54.50 12.26 7.35
CA ASN A 184 55.55 11.24 7.42
C ASN A 184 56.87 11.73 6.82
N GLU A 185 56.84 12.46 5.70
CA GLU A 185 58.03 13.07 5.11
C GLU A 185 58.64 14.13 6.03
N ARG A 186 57.80 14.92 6.72
CA ARG A 186 58.25 15.91 7.70
C ARG A 186 58.86 15.25 8.94
N LEU A 187 58.30 14.13 9.41
CA LEU A 187 58.85 13.34 10.50
C LEU A 187 60.19 12.71 10.13
N GLN A 188 60.34 12.16 8.92
CA GLN A 188 61.62 11.61 8.45
C GLN A 188 62.71 12.70 8.36
N ARG A 189 62.37 13.90 7.88
CA ARG A 189 63.29 15.05 7.87
C ARG A 189 63.70 15.46 9.29
N LEU A 190 62.75 15.54 10.22
CA LEU A 190 63.04 15.85 11.64
C LEU A 190 63.93 14.80 12.30
N VAL A 191 63.69 13.50 12.03
CA VAL A 191 64.52 12.40 12.55
C VAL A 191 65.94 12.52 11.99
N GLY A 192 66.11 12.72 10.68
CA GLY A 192 67.42 12.92 10.07
C GLY A 192 68.17 14.14 10.64
N ASP A 193 67.48 15.25 10.89
CA ASP A 193 68.07 16.44 11.53
C ASP A 193 68.50 16.16 12.98
N ILE A 194 67.73 15.35 13.73
CA ILE A 194 68.07 14.96 15.09
C ILE A 194 69.26 13.99 15.09
N GLU A 195 69.30 13.00 14.20
CA GLU A 195 70.42 12.07 14.05
C GLU A 195 71.71 12.80 13.68
N ASN A 196 71.66 13.75 12.75
CA ASN A 196 72.80 14.59 12.38
C ASN A 196 73.29 15.44 13.56
N LYS A 197 72.37 16.04 14.32
CA LYS A 197 72.72 16.81 15.54
C LYS A 197 73.31 15.92 16.63
N ALA A 198 72.79 14.71 16.83
CA ALA A 198 73.28 13.76 17.81
C ALA A 198 74.69 13.24 17.46
N SER A 199 74.94 12.95 16.17
CA SER A 199 76.27 12.57 15.67
C SER A 199 77.28 13.69 15.88
N LYS A 200 76.92 14.93 15.50
CA LYS A 200 77.78 16.11 15.72
C LYS A 200 78.07 16.34 17.21
N LEU A 201 77.06 16.26 18.07
CA LEU A 201 77.23 16.39 19.52
C LEU A 201 78.15 15.31 20.10
N THR A 202 78.08 14.08 19.58
CA THR A 202 78.97 12.98 19.98
C THR A 202 80.42 13.30 19.61
N THR A 203 80.67 13.77 18.38
CA THR A 203 82.00 14.20 17.93
C THR A 203 82.51 15.40 18.73
N ASP A 204 81.67 16.37 19.05
CA ASP A 204 82.02 17.53 19.87
C ASP A 204 82.39 17.09 21.30
N VAL A 205 81.66 16.14 21.91
CA VAL A 205 81.97 15.57 23.22
C VAL A 205 83.32 14.83 23.22
N GLU A 206 83.61 14.04 22.18
CA GLU A 206 84.91 13.36 22.05
C GLU A 206 86.06 14.36 21.90
N THR A 207 85.85 15.43 21.13
CA THR A 207 86.82 16.51 20.95
C THR A 207 87.08 17.25 22.26
N ILE A 208 86.02 17.57 23.02
CA ILE A 208 86.12 18.21 24.34
C ILE A 208 86.87 17.30 25.32
N LYS A 209 86.55 16.00 25.38
CA LYS A 209 87.25 15.03 26.23
C LYS A 209 88.74 14.99 25.92
N LYS A 210 89.11 15.03 24.64
CA LYS A 210 90.51 15.05 24.19
C LYS A 210 91.20 16.35 24.61
N SER A 211 90.59 17.51 24.35
CA SER A 211 91.14 18.81 24.77
C SER A 211 91.28 18.93 26.29
N TYR A 212 90.37 18.31 27.06
CA TYR A 212 90.45 18.26 28.51
C TYR A 212 91.60 17.38 28.98
N ALA A 213 91.79 16.21 28.37
CA ALA A 213 92.92 15.33 28.69
C ALA A 213 94.28 16.00 28.38
N ASP A 214 94.37 16.73 27.27
CA ASP A 214 95.56 17.48 26.90
C ASP A 214 95.80 18.67 27.86
N TRP A 215 94.73 19.35 28.27
CA TRP A 215 94.80 20.39 29.29
C TRP A 215 95.26 19.84 30.65
N VAL A 216 94.75 18.69 31.10
CA VAL A 216 95.18 18.02 32.34
C VAL A 216 96.66 17.68 32.29
N LYS A 217 97.16 17.11 31.17
CA LYS A 217 98.60 16.85 31.00
C LYS A 217 99.45 18.12 31.08
N ASN A 218 98.98 19.21 30.46
CA ASN A 218 99.69 20.49 30.51
C ASN A 218 99.64 21.11 31.92
N ALA A 219 98.55 20.92 32.66
CA ALA A 219 98.43 21.33 34.05
C ALA A 219 99.32 20.49 34.97
N GLU A 220 99.42 19.17 34.77
CA GLU A 220 100.34 18.27 35.47
C GLU A 220 101.81 18.66 35.22
N ALA A 221 102.16 19.05 33.99
CA ALA A 221 103.48 19.58 33.65
C ALA A 221 103.76 20.93 34.33
N ALA A 222 102.74 21.79 34.47
CA ALA A 222 102.84 23.07 35.18
C ALA A 222 102.92 22.91 36.71
N LEU A 223 102.42 21.79 37.26
CA LEU A 223 102.43 21.47 38.70
C LEU A 223 103.77 20.89 39.19
N GLY A 224 104.73 20.59 38.29
CA GLY A 224 106.05 20.05 38.63
C GLY A 224 107.03 21.01 39.32
N ALA A 225 106.65 22.27 39.57
CA ALA A 225 107.42 23.23 40.35
C ALA A 225 106.48 24.17 41.12
N ALA A 226 106.19 23.87 42.39
CA ALA A 226 105.30 24.70 43.21
C ALA A 226 105.95 26.07 43.55
N PRO A 227 105.19 27.20 43.52
CA PRO A 227 104.87 27.84 44.80
C PRO A 227 103.65 28.79 44.75
N ASN A 228 102.44 28.42 45.23
CA ASN A 228 101.41 29.44 45.47
C ASN A 228 100.13 28.93 46.16
N ALA A 229 99.81 29.50 47.33
CA ALA A 229 98.47 29.39 47.90
C ALA A 229 97.39 30.05 47.02
N SER A 230 97.76 31.01 46.16
CA SER A 230 96.85 31.70 45.24
C SER A 230 96.38 30.83 44.06
N THR A 231 97.21 29.93 43.53
CA THR A 231 96.82 28.95 42.48
C THR A 231 95.95 27.83 43.04
N ILE A 232 96.13 27.44 44.30
CA ILE A 232 95.25 26.49 44.99
C ILE A 232 93.87 27.11 45.27
N ILE A 233 93.81 28.38 45.65
CA ILE A 233 92.54 29.11 45.83
C ILE A 233 91.82 29.27 44.48
N GLU A 234 92.54 29.62 43.41
CA GLU A 234 91.96 29.76 42.07
C GLU A 234 91.50 28.40 41.50
N SER A 235 92.26 27.32 41.69
CA SER A 235 91.83 25.98 41.26
C SER A 235 90.62 25.47 42.03
N LYS A 236 90.51 25.76 43.33
CA LYS A 236 89.30 25.49 44.12
C LYS A 236 88.11 26.31 43.62
N ARG A 237 88.29 27.60 43.30
CA ARG A 237 87.24 28.46 42.73
C ARG A 237 86.74 27.93 41.38
N GLN A 238 87.64 27.49 40.51
CA GLN A 238 87.29 26.90 39.21
C GLN A 238 86.57 25.55 39.37
N SER A 239 86.98 24.72 40.34
CA SER A 239 86.29 23.49 40.71
C SER A 239 84.87 23.74 41.23
N ASP A 240 84.69 24.74 42.09
CA ASP A 240 83.38 25.13 42.63
C ASP A 240 82.47 25.70 41.50
N LEU A 241 83.04 26.42 40.52
CA LEU A 241 82.32 26.88 39.31
C LEU A 241 81.90 25.71 38.40
N ALA A 242 82.78 24.72 38.21
CA ALA A 242 82.48 23.52 37.42
C ALA A 242 81.40 22.68 38.10
N LEU A 243 81.43 22.56 39.43
CA LEU A 243 80.38 21.89 40.22
C LEU A 243 79.03 22.60 40.10
N ALA A 244 79.02 23.94 40.13
CA ALA A 244 77.80 24.73 39.89
C ALA A 244 77.24 24.54 38.48
N THR A 245 78.12 24.51 37.47
CA THR A 245 77.75 24.28 36.07
C THR A 245 77.17 22.86 35.88
N ALA A 246 77.77 21.84 36.50
CA ALA A 246 77.29 20.47 36.47
C ALA A 246 75.92 20.31 37.18
N LYS A 247 75.71 21.00 38.31
CA LYS A 247 74.40 21.03 38.98
C LYS A 247 73.33 21.66 38.09
N ASN A 248 73.62 22.78 37.44
CA ASN A 248 72.69 23.43 36.51
C ASN A 248 72.36 22.53 35.30
N ALA A 249 73.36 21.84 34.75
CA ALA A 249 73.16 20.87 33.67
C ALA A 249 72.30 19.68 34.11
N LYS A 250 72.49 19.17 35.34
CA LYS A 250 71.65 18.12 35.92
C LYS A 250 70.21 18.59 36.10
N THR A 251 69.99 19.79 36.64
CA THR A 251 68.63 20.35 36.79
C THR A 251 67.94 20.53 35.43
N ALA A 252 68.67 20.94 34.39
CA ALA A 252 68.14 21.02 33.03
C ALA A 252 67.80 19.64 32.44
N ALA A 253 68.62 18.62 32.70
CA ALA A 253 68.36 17.24 32.29
C ALA A 253 67.16 16.64 33.01
N ASP A 254 67.03 16.85 34.32
CA ASP A 254 65.87 16.41 35.12
C ASP A 254 64.58 17.07 34.61
N ALA A 255 64.62 18.37 34.30
CA ALA A 255 63.49 19.10 33.71
C ALA A 255 63.12 18.59 32.30
N ALA A 256 64.10 18.21 31.48
CA ALA A 256 63.85 17.58 30.19
C ALA A 256 63.23 16.18 30.35
N ASN A 257 63.70 15.39 31.31
CA ASN A 257 63.17 14.06 31.59
C ASN A 257 61.72 14.10 32.09
N SER A 258 61.36 15.08 32.94
CA SER A 258 59.97 15.29 33.34
C SER A 258 59.05 15.66 32.16
N LYS A 259 59.55 16.42 31.17
CA LYS A 259 58.80 16.72 29.93
C LYS A 259 58.59 15.48 29.06
N VAL A 260 59.55 14.55 29.02
CA VAL A 260 59.40 13.28 28.30
C VAL A 260 58.32 12.41 28.94
N ALA A 261 58.32 12.26 30.27
CA ALA A 261 57.28 11.53 30.99
C ALA A 261 55.87 12.13 30.79
N ALA A 262 55.76 13.46 30.72
CA ALA A 262 54.51 14.14 30.42
C ALA A 262 54.00 13.84 28.99
N HIS A 263 54.89 13.82 27.99
CA HIS A 263 54.54 13.45 26.61
C HIS A 263 54.15 11.97 26.50
N GLU A 264 54.80 11.08 27.24
CA GLU A 264 54.46 9.65 27.27
C GLU A 264 53.06 9.42 27.85
N THR A 265 52.71 10.14 28.91
CA THR A 265 51.36 10.14 29.49
C THR A 265 50.34 10.66 28.48
N PHE A 266 50.63 11.77 27.81
CA PHE A 266 49.77 12.33 26.75
C PHE A 266 49.57 11.32 25.60
N PHE A 267 50.64 10.67 25.14
CA PHE A 267 50.58 9.69 24.06
C PHE A 267 49.75 8.47 24.44
N ASN A 268 49.90 7.96 25.67
CA ASN A 268 49.11 6.82 26.16
C ASN A 268 47.61 7.17 26.27
N ASN A 269 47.27 8.38 26.72
CA ASN A 269 45.89 8.86 26.73
C ASN A 269 45.33 8.98 25.30
N ALA A 270 46.08 9.58 24.37
CA ALA A 270 45.68 9.69 22.97
C ALA A 270 45.47 8.31 22.31
N LYS A 271 46.36 7.35 22.60
CA LYS A 271 46.24 5.95 22.13
C LYS A 271 45.00 5.27 22.68
N SER A 272 44.66 5.50 23.95
CA SER A 272 43.43 4.99 24.57
C SER A 272 42.20 5.56 23.87
N THR A 273 42.13 6.87 23.69
CA THR A 273 41.02 7.53 22.97
C THR A 273 40.87 6.98 21.56
N PHE A 274 41.98 6.83 20.81
CA PHE A 274 41.96 6.27 19.46
C PHE A 274 41.45 4.83 19.43
N THR A 275 41.82 4.00 20.41
CA THR A 275 41.36 2.60 20.52
C THR A 275 39.86 2.54 20.80
N THR A 276 39.33 3.43 21.63
CA THR A 276 37.89 3.54 21.89
C THR A 276 37.15 3.96 20.61
N THR A 277 37.61 5.01 19.94
CA THR A 277 37.01 5.48 18.68
C THR A 277 37.04 4.40 17.59
N LEU A 278 38.13 3.64 17.48
CA LEU A 278 38.23 2.52 16.53
C LEU A 278 37.16 1.44 16.81
N THR A 279 36.90 1.17 18.08
CA THR A 279 35.87 0.20 18.51
C THR A 279 34.46 0.69 18.16
N GLU A 280 34.18 1.97 18.38
CA GLU A 280 32.90 2.60 17.98
C GLU A 280 32.69 2.56 16.47
N VAL A 281 33.73 2.85 15.68
CA VAL A 281 33.70 2.77 14.21
C VAL A 281 33.44 1.34 13.73
N GLN A 282 34.05 0.34 14.37
CA GLN A 282 33.80 -1.08 14.06
C GLN A 282 32.36 -1.48 14.38
N LYS A 283 31.80 -0.99 15.49
CA LYS A 283 30.39 -1.20 15.83
C LYS A 283 29.45 -0.55 14.80
N LEU A 284 29.69 0.71 14.44
CA LEU A 284 28.95 1.42 13.40
C LEU A 284 28.97 0.66 12.07
N LYS A 285 30.11 0.07 11.69
CA LYS A 285 30.21 -0.77 10.49
C LYS A 285 29.28 -1.99 10.56
N SER A 286 29.15 -2.63 11.71
CA SER A 286 28.23 -3.77 11.92
C SER A 286 26.76 -3.33 11.90
N ASP A 287 26.44 -2.19 12.52
CA ASP A 287 25.09 -1.62 12.52
C ASP A 287 24.65 -1.25 11.09
N VAL A 288 25.55 -0.65 10.30
CA VAL A 288 25.31 -0.33 8.88
C VAL A 288 25.06 -1.60 8.07
N ALA A 289 25.86 -2.65 8.26
CA ALA A 289 25.65 -3.93 7.57
C ALA A 289 24.27 -4.54 7.88
N THR A 290 23.82 -4.44 9.13
CA THR A 290 22.49 -4.90 9.58
C THR A 290 21.37 -4.04 8.98
N GLY A 291 21.58 -2.72 8.88
CA GLY A 291 20.67 -1.79 8.22
C GLY A 291 20.50 -2.11 6.73
N VAL A 292 21.60 -2.35 6.01
CA VAL A 292 21.58 -2.74 4.59
C VAL A 292 20.80 -4.04 4.37
N ALA A 293 21.00 -5.05 5.22
CA ALA A 293 20.24 -6.30 5.15
C ALA A 293 18.73 -6.08 5.37
N SER A 294 18.35 -5.14 6.24
CA SER A 294 16.95 -4.78 6.48
C SER A 294 16.32 -4.06 5.29
N ILE A 295 17.07 -3.16 4.63
CA ILE A 295 16.65 -2.48 3.41
C ILE A 295 16.39 -3.49 2.29
N ALA A 296 17.29 -4.45 2.07
CA ALA A 296 17.10 -5.50 1.06
C ALA A 296 15.83 -6.35 1.30
N ARG A 297 15.45 -6.59 2.58
CA ARG A 297 14.17 -7.26 2.90
C ARG A 297 12.97 -6.38 2.57
N MET A 298 13.06 -5.07 2.82
CA MET A 298 11.99 -4.13 2.47
C MET A 298 11.79 -4.02 0.96
N GLU A 299 12.88 -3.98 0.18
CA GLU A 299 12.81 -4.01 -1.29
C GLU A 299 12.10 -5.26 -1.81
N ASN A 300 12.42 -6.44 -1.29
CA ASN A 300 11.72 -7.68 -1.65
C ASN A 300 10.22 -7.63 -1.29
N ARG A 301 9.86 -7.05 -0.14
CA ARG A 301 8.45 -6.88 0.26
C ARG A 301 7.71 -5.91 -0.67
N ILE A 302 8.37 -4.84 -1.11
CA ILE A 302 7.83 -3.87 -2.08
C ILE A 302 7.60 -4.56 -3.42
N GLN A 303 8.57 -5.28 -3.96
CA GLN A 303 8.39 -6.02 -5.23
C GLN A 303 7.25 -7.05 -5.18
N ASN A 304 7.11 -7.74 -4.04
CA ASN A 304 6.00 -8.66 -3.83
C ASN A 304 4.65 -7.91 -3.77
N ALA A 305 4.60 -6.74 -3.13
CA ALA A 305 3.41 -5.90 -3.07
C ALA A 305 3.05 -5.31 -4.44
N GLU A 306 4.03 -4.87 -5.23
CA GLU A 306 3.86 -4.41 -6.62
C GLU A 306 3.32 -5.54 -7.50
N THR A 307 3.88 -6.75 -7.37
CA THR A 307 3.37 -7.94 -8.09
C THR A 307 1.93 -8.26 -7.71
N ALA A 308 1.56 -8.11 -6.44
CA ALA A 308 0.19 -8.29 -5.97
C ALA A 308 -0.76 -7.18 -6.48
N ALA A 309 -0.29 -5.93 -6.52
CA ALA A 309 -1.04 -4.80 -7.07
C ALA A 309 -1.30 -4.96 -8.58
N ASN A 310 -0.30 -5.41 -9.34
CA ASN A 310 -0.45 -5.70 -10.77
C ASN A 310 -1.49 -6.82 -11.02
N LYS A 311 -1.59 -7.81 -10.12
CA LYS A 311 -2.66 -8.82 -10.17
C LYS A 311 -4.03 -8.21 -9.87
N ALA A 312 -4.12 -7.25 -8.94
CA ALA A 312 -5.36 -6.54 -8.60
C ALA A 312 -5.89 -5.69 -9.77
N GLU A 313 -5.01 -5.02 -10.52
CA GLU A 313 -5.38 -4.28 -11.73
C GLU A 313 -5.94 -5.21 -12.83
N GLY A 314 -5.39 -6.42 -12.94
CA GLY A 314 -5.96 -7.48 -13.79
C GLY A 314 -7.38 -7.90 -13.37
N PHE A 315 -7.72 -7.84 -12.08
CA PHE A 315 -9.09 -8.08 -11.63
C PHE A 315 -10.04 -6.95 -12.03
N ALA A 316 -9.63 -5.68 -11.95
CA ALA A 316 -10.46 -4.56 -12.40
C ALA A 316 -10.81 -4.67 -13.90
N THR A 317 -9.83 -5.07 -14.73
CA THR A 317 -10.06 -5.31 -16.17
C THR A 317 -11.02 -6.47 -16.41
N ARG A 318 -10.91 -7.56 -15.63
CA ARG A 318 -11.84 -8.69 -15.69
C ARG A 318 -13.23 -8.32 -15.19
N ILE A 319 -13.34 -7.48 -14.17
CA ILE A 319 -14.61 -6.95 -13.66
C ILE A 319 -15.27 -6.09 -14.72
N SER A 320 -14.57 -5.16 -15.36
CA SER A 320 -15.14 -4.37 -16.44
C SER A 320 -15.52 -5.21 -17.67
N ALA A 321 -14.80 -6.29 -17.96
CA ALA A 321 -15.19 -7.24 -19.00
C ALA A 321 -16.45 -8.03 -18.63
N VAL A 322 -16.63 -8.38 -17.35
CA VAL A 322 -17.84 -9.01 -16.82
C VAL A 322 -19.02 -8.03 -16.78
N GLU A 323 -18.81 -6.78 -16.38
CA GLU A 323 -19.81 -5.70 -16.42
C GLU A 323 -20.29 -5.44 -17.85
N ARG A 324 -19.37 -5.46 -18.83
CA ARG A 324 -19.70 -5.33 -20.25
C ARG A 324 -20.41 -6.59 -20.80
N ALA A 325 -20.15 -7.76 -20.23
CA ALA A 325 -20.89 -8.99 -20.53
C ALA A 325 -22.29 -9.03 -19.87
N LEU A 326 -22.51 -8.23 -18.83
CA LEU A 326 -23.79 -8.05 -18.15
C LEU A 326 -24.71 -7.03 -18.84
N GLU A 327 -24.25 -6.25 -19.82
CA GLU A 327 -25.10 -5.34 -20.61
C GLU A 327 -25.97 -6.07 -21.67
N ASP A 328 -25.60 -7.29 -22.09
CA ASP A 328 -26.39 -8.12 -23.02
C ASP A 328 -27.04 -9.29 -22.26
N VAL A 329 -28.00 -8.98 -21.37
CA VAL A 329 -28.64 -9.99 -20.50
C VAL A 329 -29.56 -10.89 -21.32
N SER A 330 -29.00 -11.99 -21.81
CA SER A 330 -29.75 -13.20 -22.11
C SER A 330 -28.91 -14.43 -21.77
N PRO A 331 -29.46 -15.42 -21.07
CA PRO A 331 -28.69 -16.55 -20.60
C PRO A 331 -28.32 -17.49 -21.75
N VAL A 332 -27.03 -17.79 -21.92
CA VAL A 332 -26.56 -18.93 -22.72
C VAL A 332 -25.88 -19.91 -21.77
N GLY A 333 -26.22 -21.21 -21.85
CA GLY A 333 -25.63 -22.25 -21.01
C GLY A 333 -26.40 -22.54 -19.71
N THR A 334 -25.71 -23.00 -18.66
CA THR A 334 -26.29 -23.59 -17.43
C THR A 334 -27.18 -22.65 -16.60
N ALA A 335 -27.01 -21.32 -16.72
CA ALA A 335 -27.81 -20.34 -15.99
C ALA A 335 -29.24 -20.12 -16.54
N ARG A 336 -29.57 -20.67 -17.72
CA ARG A 336 -30.85 -20.44 -18.39
C ARG A 336 -32.07 -20.95 -17.63
N ASN A 337 -31.95 -22.09 -16.93
CA ASN A 337 -33.08 -22.69 -16.23
C ASN A 337 -33.56 -21.86 -15.04
N PHE A 338 -32.75 -20.92 -14.55
CA PHE A 338 -33.09 -20.03 -13.44
C PHE A 338 -33.21 -18.56 -13.87
N TYR A 339 -33.26 -18.30 -15.17
CA TYR A 339 -33.32 -16.92 -15.66
C TYR A 339 -34.67 -16.28 -15.35
N THR A 340 -34.62 -15.24 -14.53
CA THR A 340 -35.72 -14.33 -14.26
C THR A 340 -35.35 -12.95 -14.79
N ARG A 341 -36.33 -12.23 -15.35
CA ARG A 341 -36.11 -10.89 -15.85
C ARG A 341 -35.99 -9.91 -14.68
N PRO A 342 -35.00 -9.00 -14.65
CA PRO A 342 -34.85 -8.04 -13.56
C PRO A 342 -36.06 -7.12 -13.35
N THR A 343 -36.80 -6.84 -14.42
CA THR A 343 -38.03 -6.03 -14.40
C THR A 343 -39.28 -6.82 -13.99
N GLY A 344 -39.13 -8.09 -13.61
CA GLY A 344 -40.22 -9.01 -13.34
C GLY A 344 -40.80 -9.70 -14.59
N PRO A 345 -41.69 -10.70 -14.41
CA PRO A 345 -42.31 -11.43 -15.50
C PRO A 345 -43.10 -10.53 -16.44
N ARG A 346 -42.89 -10.70 -17.75
CA ARG A 346 -43.62 -9.98 -18.80
C ARG A 346 -44.89 -10.74 -19.17
N LYS A 347 -45.96 -9.98 -19.44
CA LYS A 347 -47.17 -10.49 -20.08
C LYS A 347 -47.17 -10.10 -21.56
N PHE A 348 -47.30 -11.09 -22.42
CA PHE A 348 -47.39 -10.95 -23.86
C PHE A 348 -48.86 -11.10 -24.29
N THR A 349 -49.46 -10.00 -24.75
CA THR A 349 -50.81 -9.96 -25.34
C THR A 349 -50.72 -9.44 -26.77
N ASN A 350 -51.55 -9.96 -27.68
CA ASN A 350 -51.61 -9.53 -29.08
C ASN A 350 -50.22 -9.38 -29.75
N MET A 351 -49.32 -10.35 -29.53
CA MET A 351 -47.94 -10.28 -30.04
C MET A 351 -47.90 -10.04 -31.54
N ALA A 352 -47.08 -9.08 -31.97
CA ALA A 352 -46.82 -8.84 -33.38
C ALA A 352 -46.12 -10.06 -34.00
N GLU A 353 -46.35 -10.30 -35.29
CA GLU A 353 -45.79 -11.46 -35.98
C GLU A 353 -44.25 -11.50 -35.94
N ASN A 354 -43.61 -10.33 -35.99
CA ASN A 354 -42.16 -10.20 -35.85
C ASN A 354 -41.65 -10.64 -34.47
N ASP A 355 -42.38 -10.33 -33.40
CA ASP A 355 -42.00 -10.71 -32.03
C ASP A 355 -42.12 -12.22 -31.83
N LYS A 356 -43.20 -12.83 -32.36
CA LYS A 356 -43.37 -14.28 -32.35
C LYS A 356 -42.24 -14.97 -33.11
N ASN A 357 -41.88 -14.47 -34.29
CA ASN A 357 -40.82 -15.03 -35.11
C ASN A 357 -39.44 -14.87 -34.47
N ALA A 358 -39.17 -13.74 -33.82
CA ALA A 358 -37.95 -13.53 -33.03
C ALA A 358 -37.87 -14.53 -31.88
N MET A 359 -38.96 -14.70 -31.13
CA MET A 359 -39.03 -15.65 -30.03
C MET A 359 -38.81 -17.08 -30.50
N LEU A 360 -39.47 -17.50 -31.58
CA LEU A 360 -39.28 -18.82 -32.16
C LEU A 360 -37.83 -19.03 -32.62
N ARG A 361 -37.17 -18.02 -33.22
CA ARG A 361 -35.76 -18.12 -33.60
C ARG A 361 -34.82 -18.27 -32.40
N ASP A 362 -35.08 -17.56 -31.31
CA ASP A 362 -34.28 -17.66 -30.08
C ASP A 362 -34.44 -19.02 -29.42
N ILE A 363 -35.66 -19.58 -29.42
CA ILE A 363 -35.92 -20.94 -28.95
C ILE A 363 -35.18 -21.93 -29.84
N GLY A 364 -35.30 -21.83 -31.17
CA GLY A 364 -34.66 -22.77 -32.10
C GLY A 364 -33.13 -22.75 -32.02
N SER A 365 -32.54 -21.60 -31.70
CA SER A 365 -31.10 -21.44 -31.47
C SER A 365 -30.63 -21.82 -30.06
N GLY A 366 -31.55 -22.17 -29.14
CA GLY A 366 -31.24 -22.51 -27.76
C GLY A 366 -30.76 -21.34 -26.90
N THR A 367 -30.95 -20.10 -27.36
CA THR A 367 -30.49 -18.86 -26.70
C THR A 367 -31.55 -18.27 -25.77
N PHE A 368 -32.84 -18.49 -26.05
CA PHE A 368 -33.97 -18.09 -25.19
C PHE A 368 -34.00 -16.60 -24.78
N LYS A 369 -33.36 -15.72 -25.56
CA LYS A 369 -33.13 -14.31 -25.20
C LYS A 369 -34.40 -13.52 -24.87
N THR A 370 -35.47 -13.85 -25.56
CA THR A 370 -36.76 -13.15 -25.49
C THR A 370 -37.61 -13.54 -24.28
N LEU A 371 -37.34 -14.68 -23.62
CA LEU A 371 -38.20 -15.26 -22.60
C LEU A 371 -37.50 -15.42 -21.25
N ALA A 372 -38.26 -15.28 -20.17
CA ALA A 372 -37.84 -15.58 -18.80
C ALA A 372 -38.83 -16.53 -18.11
N ILE A 373 -38.38 -17.21 -17.05
CA ILE A 373 -39.28 -18.03 -16.22
C ILE A 373 -40.38 -17.14 -15.62
N GLY A 374 -41.63 -17.59 -15.72
CA GLY A 374 -42.81 -16.85 -15.27
C GLY A 374 -43.42 -15.89 -16.30
N ASP A 375 -42.75 -15.62 -17.43
CA ASP A 375 -43.36 -14.83 -18.51
C ASP A 375 -44.67 -15.50 -18.97
N THR A 376 -45.70 -14.70 -19.22
CA THR A 376 -47.04 -15.18 -19.60
C THR A 376 -47.41 -14.75 -21.01
N PHE A 377 -48.15 -15.59 -21.73
CA PHE A 377 -48.60 -15.30 -23.09
C PHE A 377 -50.05 -15.71 -23.28
N GLU A 378 -50.79 -14.87 -24.00
CA GLU A 378 -52.19 -15.10 -24.36
C GLU A 378 -52.29 -15.55 -25.81
N VAL A 379 -53.01 -16.65 -26.04
CA VAL A 379 -53.10 -17.32 -27.35
C VAL A 379 -54.54 -17.69 -27.71
N GLY A 380 -54.83 -17.64 -29.01
CA GLY A 380 -56.14 -17.95 -29.59
C GLY A 380 -57.25 -16.96 -29.25
N ALA A 381 -58.37 -17.05 -29.97
CA ALA A 381 -59.51 -16.14 -29.83
C ALA A 381 -60.24 -16.27 -28.48
N LEU A 382 -60.04 -17.39 -27.77
CA LEU A 382 -60.62 -17.64 -26.44
C LEU A 382 -59.72 -17.16 -25.29
N GLY A 383 -58.56 -16.56 -25.60
CA GLY A 383 -57.69 -15.94 -24.59
C GLY A 383 -57.00 -16.93 -23.66
N TYR A 384 -56.58 -18.10 -24.15
CA TYR A 384 -55.85 -19.06 -23.31
C TYR A 384 -54.53 -18.45 -22.85
N GLN A 385 -54.29 -18.48 -21.54
CA GLN A 385 -53.05 -17.96 -20.97
C GLN A 385 -52.15 -19.10 -20.52
N PHE A 386 -50.89 -18.97 -20.88
CA PHE A 386 -49.83 -19.89 -20.52
C PHE A 386 -48.66 -19.14 -19.92
N LEU A 387 -47.87 -19.84 -19.14
CA LEU A 387 -46.70 -19.32 -18.44
C LEU A 387 -45.47 -20.18 -18.78
N VAL A 388 -44.32 -19.53 -18.85
CA VAL A 388 -43.03 -20.19 -19.09
C VAL A 388 -42.59 -20.91 -17.82
N ALA A 389 -42.60 -22.24 -17.86
CA ALA A 389 -42.31 -23.10 -16.70
C ALA A 389 -40.84 -23.55 -16.64
N ALA A 390 -40.21 -23.78 -17.79
CA ALA A 390 -38.83 -24.25 -17.90
C ALA A 390 -38.27 -24.03 -19.32
N PHE A 391 -36.95 -24.02 -19.45
CA PHE A 391 -36.23 -24.05 -20.73
C PHE A 391 -35.54 -25.40 -20.89
N ASP A 392 -35.61 -26.00 -22.09
CA ASP A 392 -34.91 -27.24 -22.45
C ASP A 392 -35.06 -28.38 -21.43
N TYR A 393 -36.22 -28.48 -20.80
CA TYR A 393 -36.44 -29.42 -19.71
C TYR A 393 -36.35 -30.88 -20.18
N PHE A 394 -36.77 -31.19 -21.40
CA PHE A 394 -36.65 -32.54 -21.98
C PHE A 394 -35.49 -32.68 -22.97
N TYR A 395 -34.62 -31.66 -23.07
CA TYR A 395 -33.62 -31.59 -24.12
C TYR A 395 -32.50 -32.62 -23.92
N GLY A 396 -32.15 -33.36 -24.98
CA GLY A 396 -31.14 -34.42 -24.93
C GLY A 396 -31.61 -35.71 -24.25
N LEU A 397 -32.87 -35.75 -23.80
CA LEU A 397 -33.53 -36.95 -23.30
C LEU A 397 -34.48 -37.47 -24.38
N ASN A 398 -35.78 -37.17 -24.25
CA ASN A 398 -36.85 -37.56 -25.15
C ASN A 398 -37.25 -36.48 -26.16
N VAL A 399 -36.69 -35.27 -26.04
CA VAL A 399 -36.89 -34.18 -27.00
C VAL A 399 -35.54 -33.69 -27.52
N LEU A 400 -35.28 -33.83 -28.82
CA LEU A 400 -33.99 -33.49 -29.45
C LEU A 400 -33.97 -32.11 -30.11
N ARG A 401 -34.90 -31.22 -29.72
CA ARG A 401 -35.00 -29.85 -30.22
C ARG A 401 -35.16 -28.90 -29.06
N HIS A 402 -34.56 -27.73 -29.18
CA HIS A 402 -34.67 -26.69 -28.16
C HIS A 402 -36.13 -26.27 -27.98
N HIS A 403 -36.57 -26.19 -26.73
CA HIS A 403 -37.98 -25.93 -26.41
C HIS A 403 -38.16 -25.21 -25.08
N VAL A 404 -39.36 -24.67 -24.91
CA VAL A 404 -39.84 -24.07 -23.67
C VAL A 404 -41.00 -24.92 -23.17
N VAL A 405 -40.97 -25.28 -21.89
CA VAL A 405 -42.11 -25.92 -21.22
C VAL A 405 -43.09 -24.84 -20.80
N LEU A 406 -44.33 -25.01 -21.21
CA LEU A 406 -45.43 -24.10 -20.97
C LEU A 406 -46.44 -24.74 -20.06
N LEU A 407 -46.93 -23.97 -19.09
CA LEU A 407 -48.00 -24.39 -18.21
C LEU A 407 -49.22 -23.46 -18.39
N PRO A 408 -50.43 -23.99 -18.56
CA PRO A 408 -51.63 -23.17 -18.55
C PRO A 408 -51.77 -22.41 -17.22
N VAL A 409 -52.13 -21.13 -17.26
CA VAL A 409 -52.45 -20.36 -16.06
C VAL A 409 -53.74 -20.91 -15.43
N TYR A 410 -54.74 -21.17 -16.26
CA TYR A 410 -56.03 -21.76 -15.90
C TYR A 410 -56.10 -23.23 -16.33
N SER A 411 -57.02 -23.98 -15.73
CA SER A 411 -57.27 -25.35 -16.18
C SER A 411 -57.74 -25.39 -17.64
N VAL A 412 -57.30 -26.43 -18.35
CA VAL A 412 -57.71 -26.69 -19.74
C VAL A 412 -58.94 -27.61 -19.85
N SER A 413 -59.28 -28.34 -18.78
CA SER A 413 -60.48 -29.19 -18.72
C SER A 413 -60.83 -29.60 -17.28
N GLY A 414 -62.10 -29.90 -17.00
CA GLY A 414 -62.58 -30.36 -15.70
C GLY A 414 -63.34 -31.68 -15.81
N SER A 415 -62.66 -32.80 -15.56
CA SER A 415 -63.27 -34.13 -15.53
C SER A 415 -62.53 -35.06 -14.56
N GLY A 416 -63.19 -36.13 -14.12
CA GLY A 416 -62.53 -37.20 -13.37
C GLY A 416 -61.32 -37.79 -14.10
N PHE A 417 -60.40 -38.38 -13.36
CA PHE A 417 -59.19 -38.98 -13.94
C PHE A 417 -59.53 -40.17 -14.83
N THR A 418 -60.48 -40.99 -14.38
CA THR A 418 -61.16 -42.04 -15.14
C THR A 418 -62.63 -42.11 -14.69
N THR A 419 -63.46 -42.85 -15.41
CA THR A 419 -64.83 -43.18 -14.96
C THR A 419 -64.88 -44.46 -14.11
N ALA A 420 -63.79 -45.23 -14.08
CA ALA A 420 -63.68 -46.46 -13.29
C ALA A 420 -63.35 -46.18 -11.82
N GLU A 421 -63.68 -47.11 -10.92
CA GLU A 421 -63.38 -46.99 -9.48
C GLU A 421 -61.89 -47.22 -9.14
N SER A 422 -61.13 -47.80 -10.07
CA SER A 422 -59.69 -47.99 -9.97
C SER A 422 -59.01 -47.81 -11.32
N CYS A 423 -57.70 -47.60 -11.30
CA CYS A 423 -56.87 -47.37 -12.48
C CYS A 423 -55.71 -48.38 -12.56
N PRO A 424 -55.99 -49.69 -12.72
CA PRO A 424 -54.96 -50.73 -12.80
C PRO A 424 -54.02 -50.54 -13.99
N GLY A 425 -54.48 -49.89 -15.07
CA GLY A 425 -53.67 -49.58 -16.24
C GLY A 425 -52.87 -48.27 -16.13
N GLY A 426 -52.88 -47.60 -14.97
CA GLY A 426 -52.15 -46.37 -14.72
C GLY A 426 -52.51 -45.22 -15.66
N TYR A 427 -51.62 -44.23 -15.71
CA TYR A 427 -51.86 -43.00 -16.48
C TYR A 427 -52.03 -43.27 -17.99
N ALA A 428 -51.44 -44.33 -18.54
CA ALA A 428 -51.55 -44.69 -19.96
C ALA A 428 -52.99 -45.00 -20.42
N THR A 429 -53.89 -45.31 -19.48
CA THR A 429 -55.31 -45.53 -19.75
C THR A 429 -56.15 -44.24 -19.74
N ASP A 430 -55.54 -43.09 -19.46
CA ASP A 430 -56.19 -41.79 -19.51
C ASP A 430 -56.51 -41.40 -20.97
N THR A 431 -57.72 -41.75 -21.39
CA THR A 431 -58.24 -41.42 -22.74
C THR A 431 -58.70 -39.97 -22.86
N ALA A 432 -58.81 -39.22 -21.76
CA ALA A 432 -59.26 -37.83 -21.77
C ALA A 432 -58.13 -36.86 -22.13
N LEU A 433 -56.88 -37.18 -21.76
CA LEU A 433 -55.73 -36.29 -21.97
C LEU A 433 -54.62 -36.91 -22.84
N LEU A 434 -54.32 -38.21 -22.70
CA LEU A 434 -53.34 -38.91 -23.55
C LEU A 434 -53.95 -39.52 -24.81
N GLY A 435 -55.27 -39.76 -24.82
CA GLY A 435 -56.01 -40.41 -25.91
C GLY A 435 -56.43 -39.50 -27.07
N GLU A 436 -55.70 -38.41 -27.33
CA GLU A 436 -55.98 -37.46 -28.42
C GLU A 436 -57.37 -36.77 -28.39
N ARG A 437 -58.00 -36.64 -27.22
CA ARG A 437 -59.15 -35.73 -27.09
C ARG A 437 -58.66 -34.28 -27.09
N TYR A 438 -58.64 -33.73 -28.30
CA TYR A 438 -58.69 -32.31 -28.67
C TYR A 438 -58.79 -31.35 -27.48
N SER A 439 -57.69 -30.71 -27.08
CA SER A 439 -57.74 -29.55 -26.20
C SER A 439 -57.75 -28.28 -27.05
N ALA A 440 -58.73 -27.40 -26.85
CA ALA A 440 -58.78 -26.11 -27.52
C ALA A 440 -57.53 -25.25 -27.18
N ALA A 441 -56.90 -25.49 -26.03
CA ALA A 441 -55.64 -24.90 -25.60
C ALA A 441 -54.47 -25.24 -26.54
N TRP A 442 -54.35 -26.50 -26.95
CA TRP A 442 -53.36 -26.93 -27.95
C TRP A 442 -53.58 -26.24 -29.31
N SER A 443 -54.83 -26.23 -29.79
CA SER A 443 -55.17 -25.62 -31.08
C SER A 443 -54.89 -24.11 -31.08
N ALA A 444 -55.12 -23.44 -29.96
CA ALA A 444 -54.78 -22.03 -29.78
C ALA A 444 -53.26 -21.76 -29.83
N LEU A 445 -52.43 -22.63 -29.24
CA LEU A 445 -50.97 -22.55 -29.35
C LEU A 445 -50.51 -22.72 -30.80
N GLN A 446 -51.03 -23.73 -31.51
CA GLN A 446 -50.71 -23.97 -32.91
C GLN A 446 -51.15 -22.82 -33.82
N GLY A 447 -52.33 -22.26 -33.58
CA GLY A 447 -52.83 -21.10 -34.33
C GLY A 447 -51.95 -19.86 -34.13
N THR A 448 -51.30 -19.73 -32.98
CA THR A 448 -50.47 -18.56 -32.66
C THR A 448 -49.01 -18.72 -33.10
N PHE A 449 -48.40 -19.89 -32.91
CA PHE A 449 -46.98 -20.12 -33.15
C PHE A 449 -46.67 -21.06 -34.32
N GLY A 450 -47.71 -21.59 -34.98
CA GLY A 450 -47.59 -22.56 -36.07
C GLY A 450 -47.68 -24.01 -35.60
N SER A 451 -48.18 -24.89 -36.47
CA SER A 451 -48.49 -26.30 -36.16
C SER A 451 -47.28 -27.18 -35.82
N LEU A 452 -46.08 -26.77 -36.25
CA LEU A 452 -44.80 -27.46 -36.01
C LEU A 452 -44.05 -26.95 -34.77
N ASN A 453 -44.57 -25.92 -34.10
CA ASN A 453 -43.87 -25.16 -33.06
C ASN A 453 -44.70 -25.07 -31.77
N GLY A 454 -45.93 -24.57 -31.87
CA GLY A 454 -46.78 -24.27 -30.72
C GLY A 454 -47.53 -25.50 -30.25
N GLY A 455 -47.05 -26.13 -29.18
CA GLY A 455 -47.42 -27.51 -28.93
C GLY A 455 -46.85 -28.33 -30.07
N PHE A 456 -45.75 -29.04 -29.86
CA PHE A 456 -45.33 -30.10 -30.78
C PHE A 456 -45.40 -31.44 -30.05
N PRO A 457 -45.59 -32.56 -30.76
CA PRO A 457 -45.72 -33.85 -30.11
C PRO A 457 -44.34 -34.30 -29.62
N PHE A 458 -44.31 -34.90 -28.43
CA PHE A 458 -43.11 -35.50 -27.85
C PHE A 458 -43.45 -36.87 -27.27
N GLN A 459 -42.44 -37.72 -27.14
CA GLN A 459 -42.61 -39.06 -26.62
C GLN A 459 -42.25 -39.10 -25.15
N GLU A 460 -43.12 -39.59 -24.27
CA GLU A 460 -42.85 -39.71 -22.84
C GLU A 460 -43.16 -41.13 -22.35
N GLU A 461 -42.47 -41.55 -21.29
CA GLU A 461 -42.77 -42.79 -20.60
C GLU A 461 -43.85 -42.55 -19.54
N VAL A 462 -44.94 -43.31 -19.60
CA VAL A 462 -46.09 -43.18 -18.71
C VAL A 462 -46.46 -44.52 -18.09
N SER A 463 -47.05 -44.52 -16.89
CA SER A 463 -47.46 -45.72 -16.18
C SER A 463 -48.53 -46.51 -16.93
N SER A 464 -48.29 -47.80 -17.18
CA SER A 464 -49.21 -48.70 -17.90
C SER A 464 -49.76 -49.84 -17.03
N ALA A 465 -49.22 -50.01 -15.82
CA ALA A 465 -49.78 -50.91 -14.81
C ALA A 465 -49.48 -50.37 -13.40
N VAL A 466 -50.48 -50.33 -12.53
CA VAL A 466 -50.40 -49.86 -11.14
C VAL A 466 -50.97 -50.92 -10.21
N ASN A 467 -50.24 -51.32 -9.17
CA ASN A 467 -50.71 -52.29 -8.19
C ASN A 467 -51.66 -51.66 -7.15
N GLU A 468 -52.26 -52.47 -6.28
CA GLU A 468 -53.23 -52.00 -5.27
C GLU A 468 -52.67 -50.90 -4.36
N GLN A 469 -51.38 -50.97 -4.01
CA GLN A 469 -50.67 -49.98 -3.19
C GLN A 469 -50.22 -48.73 -3.96
N GLY A 470 -50.60 -48.58 -5.24
CA GLY A 470 -50.29 -47.40 -6.04
C GLY A 470 -48.94 -47.43 -6.75
N PHE A 471 -48.11 -48.46 -6.55
CA PHE A 471 -46.83 -48.57 -7.26
C PHE A 471 -47.05 -48.93 -8.72
N THR A 472 -46.46 -48.12 -9.60
CA THR A 472 -46.38 -48.47 -11.02
C THR A 472 -45.39 -49.61 -11.24
N THR A 473 -45.86 -50.69 -11.84
CA THR A 473 -45.10 -51.91 -12.11
C THR A 473 -44.67 -52.02 -13.57
N GLN A 474 -45.35 -51.34 -14.48
CA GLN A 474 -45.03 -51.30 -15.91
C GLN A 474 -45.24 -49.90 -16.49
N SER A 475 -44.54 -49.61 -17.57
CA SER A 475 -44.65 -48.37 -18.33
C SER A 475 -44.81 -48.63 -19.83
N VAL A 476 -45.32 -47.62 -20.54
CA VAL A 476 -45.37 -47.58 -21.99
C VAL A 476 -44.94 -46.21 -22.49
N ARG A 477 -44.26 -46.18 -23.64
CA ARG A 477 -43.92 -44.92 -24.33
C ARG A 477 -45.13 -44.44 -25.13
N LYS A 478 -45.57 -43.21 -24.90
CA LYS A 478 -46.67 -42.57 -25.61
C LYS A 478 -46.20 -41.29 -26.27
N VAL A 479 -46.56 -41.10 -27.54
CA VAL A 479 -46.44 -39.81 -28.21
C VAL A 479 -47.63 -38.99 -27.79
N THR A 480 -47.38 -37.87 -27.12
CA THR A 480 -48.42 -36.95 -26.66
C THR A 480 -48.02 -35.51 -26.96
N ARG A 481 -49.01 -34.65 -26.87
CA ARG A 481 -48.95 -33.21 -27.15
C ARG A 481 -49.09 -32.38 -25.86
N SER A 482 -49.62 -33.02 -24.82
CA SER A 482 -49.78 -32.48 -23.47
C SER A 482 -49.60 -33.59 -22.45
N LEU A 483 -49.08 -33.26 -21.27
CA LEU A 483 -48.77 -34.25 -20.24
C LEU A 483 -49.08 -33.65 -18.86
N ASP A 484 -49.84 -34.35 -18.01
CA ASP A 484 -49.98 -33.92 -16.62
C ASP A 484 -48.65 -34.04 -15.88
N MET A 485 -48.38 -33.09 -14.99
CA MET A 485 -47.14 -33.06 -14.21
C MET A 485 -47.09 -34.22 -13.21
N SER A 486 -45.89 -34.66 -12.86
CA SER A 486 -45.66 -35.52 -11.69
C SER A 486 -45.54 -34.69 -10.41
N GLU A 487 -45.68 -35.34 -9.26
CA GLU A 487 -45.40 -34.71 -7.96
C GLU A 487 -43.97 -34.17 -7.90
N SER A 488 -42.99 -34.89 -8.45
CA SER A 488 -41.61 -34.40 -8.48
C SER A 488 -41.46 -33.13 -9.32
N MET A 489 -42.16 -33.03 -10.46
CA MET A 489 -42.17 -31.81 -11.27
C MET A 489 -42.77 -30.60 -10.54
N VAL A 490 -43.72 -30.81 -9.61
CA VAL A 490 -44.40 -29.74 -8.88
C VAL A 490 -43.73 -29.38 -7.56
N PHE A 491 -43.33 -30.39 -6.79
CA PHE A 491 -42.85 -30.26 -5.42
C PHE A 491 -41.35 -30.57 -5.26
N GLY A 492 -40.70 -31.10 -6.29
CA GLY A 492 -39.31 -31.56 -6.26
C GLY A 492 -39.10 -32.92 -5.61
N HIS A 493 -40.16 -33.50 -5.05
CA HIS A 493 -40.18 -34.85 -4.52
C HIS A 493 -41.62 -35.40 -4.54
N PRO A 494 -41.80 -36.72 -4.53
CA PRO A 494 -43.08 -37.34 -4.21
C PRO A 494 -43.49 -36.92 -2.80
N SER A 495 -44.66 -36.29 -2.65
CA SER A 495 -45.12 -35.83 -1.35
C SER A 495 -45.92 -36.92 -0.65
N TRP A 496 -46.95 -37.41 -1.32
CA TRP A 496 -47.90 -38.39 -0.76
C TRP A 496 -48.13 -39.59 -1.67
N GLY A 497 -47.84 -39.47 -2.97
CA GLY A 497 -47.87 -40.61 -3.89
C GLY A 497 -46.65 -41.51 -3.74
N THR A 498 -46.79 -42.71 -4.29
CA THR A 498 -45.67 -43.63 -4.40
C THR A 498 -44.73 -43.20 -5.52
N TYR A 499 -43.43 -43.38 -5.27
CA TYR A 499 -42.40 -43.10 -6.26
C TYR A 499 -42.15 -44.33 -7.13
N SER A 500 -42.19 -44.13 -8.45
CA SER A 500 -41.60 -45.05 -9.39
C SER A 500 -40.91 -44.26 -10.50
N ARG A 501 -39.85 -44.83 -11.08
CA ARG A 501 -39.20 -44.26 -12.28
C ARG A 501 -40.18 -44.07 -13.44
N PHE A 502 -41.24 -44.89 -13.47
CA PHE A 502 -42.24 -44.90 -14.53
C PHE A 502 -43.24 -43.73 -14.42
N ASP A 503 -43.53 -43.27 -13.20
CA ASP A 503 -44.38 -42.10 -12.94
C ASP A 503 -43.61 -40.78 -12.98
N ALA A 504 -42.30 -40.83 -12.72
CA ALA A 504 -41.41 -39.71 -12.94
C ALA A 504 -41.12 -39.46 -14.43
N GLY A 505 -41.28 -40.47 -15.29
CA GLY A 505 -40.94 -40.38 -16.71
C GLY A 505 -39.43 -40.22 -16.92
N GLN A 506 -39.04 -39.55 -18.00
CA GLN A 506 -37.62 -39.35 -18.33
C GLN A 506 -36.90 -38.33 -17.42
N ARG A 507 -37.64 -37.58 -16.60
CA ARG A 507 -37.08 -36.53 -15.75
C ARG A 507 -37.86 -36.34 -14.45
N ASP A 508 -37.16 -36.32 -13.31
CA ASP A 508 -37.73 -36.43 -11.96
C ASP A 508 -37.43 -35.23 -11.04
N ASP A 509 -36.91 -34.12 -11.56
CA ASP A 509 -36.66 -32.89 -10.80
C ASP A 509 -37.84 -31.91 -10.84
N ILE A 510 -37.73 -30.84 -10.04
CA ILE A 510 -38.75 -29.79 -9.99
C ILE A 510 -38.70 -28.92 -11.24
N LEU A 511 -39.86 -28.47 -11.73
CA LEU A 511 -39.91 -27.42 -12.73
C LEU A 511 -39.34 -26.12 -12.14
N PRO A 512 -38.38 -25.45 -12.80
CA PRO A 512 -37.74 -24.25 -12.27
C PRO A 512 -38.70 -23.14 -11.87
N LEU A 513 -39.83 -23.01 -12.56
CA LEU A 513 -40.90 -22.12 -12.15
C LEU A 513 -41.36 -22.33 -10.71
N PHE A 514 -41.62 -23.57 -10.27
CA PHE A 514 -42.11 -23.82 -8.92
C PHE A 514 -41.01 -23.74 -7.86
N GLN A 515 -39.76 -23.73 -8.28
CA GLN A 515 -38.61 -23.45 -7.41
C GLN A 515 -38.44 -21.94 -7.19
N LEU A 516 -38.64 -21.13 -8.24
CA LEU A 516 -38.51 -19.68 -8.19
C LEU A 516 -39.79 -18.97 -7.68
N TYR A 517 -40.95 -19.46 -8.08
CA TYR A 517 -42.28 -18.92 -7.82
C TYR A 517 -43.25 -20.02 -7.34
N PRO A 518 -43.11 -20.49 -6.08
CA PRO A 518 -43.94 -21.57 -5.52
C PRO A 518 -45.45 -21.27 -5.55
N GLU A 519 -45.85 -20.01 -5.56
CA GLU A 519 -47.24 -19.56 -5.66
C GLU A 519 -47.93 -20.03 -6.94
N HIS A 520 -47.18 -20.24 -8.03
CA HIS A 520 -47.73 -20.71 -9.29
C HIS A 520 -48.16 -22.18 -9.26
N ARG A 521 -47.86 -22.93 -8.19
CA ARG A 521 -48.45 -24.26 -7.96
C ARG A 521 -49.98 -24.17 -7.84
N LYS A 522 -50.51 -23.06 -7.32
CA LYS A 522 -51.95 -22.79 -7.27
C LYS A 522 -52.49 -22.63 -8.69
N CYS A 523 -53.61 -23.28 -8.97
CA CYS A 523 -54.37 -23.05 -10.18
C CYS A 523 -55.61 -22.23 -9.81
N PRO A 524 -55.83 -21.05 -10.42
CA PRO A 524 -57.03 -20.25 -10.14
C PRO A 524 -58.34 -20.99 -10.42
N SER A 525 -58.33 -22.00 -11.30
CA SER A 525 -59.50 -22.85 -11.56
C SER A 525 -59.83 -23.80 -10.40
N GLY A 526 -58.91 -24.00 -9.45
CA GLY A 526 -59.07 -24.91 -8.30
C GLY A 526 -58.12 -26.10 -8.35
N LYS A 527 -58.47 -27.16 -7.62
CA LYS A 527 -57.66 -28.38 -7.50
C LYS A 527 -57.46 -29.11 -8.82
N TYR A 528 -56.28 -29.67 -9.08
CA TYR A 528 -55.96 -30.36 -10.33
C TYR A 528 -55.19 -31.67 -10.14
N TRP A 529 -55.32 -32.57 -11.11
CA TRP A 529 -54.67 -33.88 -11.10
C TRP A 529 -53.19 -33.79 -11.44
N LEU A 530 -52.42 -34.68 -10.80
CA LEU A 530 -51.09 -35.11 -11.20
C LEU A 530 -51.17 -36.57 -11.67
N ARG A 531 -50.06 -37.11 -12.17
CA ARG A 531 -50.03 -38.49 -12.69
C ARG A 531 -49.57 -39.56 -11.69
N ASN A 532 -49.18 -39.17 -10.47
CA ASN A 532 -48.74 -40.11 -9.43
C ASN A 532 -49.94 -40.77 -8.73
N PHE A 533 -49.73 -41.96 -8.16
CA PHE A 533 -50.75 -42.72 -7.45
C PHE A 533 -50.32 -42.99 -6.00
N LYS A 534 -51.27 -42.87 -5.07
CA LYS A 534 -51.10 -43.33 -3.67
C LYS A 534 -51.65 -44.73 -3.44
N ALA A 535 -52.68 -45.08 -4.21
CA ALA A 535 -53.29 -46.40 -4.30
C ALA A 535 -53.85 -46.56 -5.70
N GLN A 536 -54.18 -47.78 -6.13
CA GLN A 536 -54.73 -48.01 -7.48
C GLN A 536 -56.01 -47.19 -7.77
N ASN A 537 -56.76 -46.82 -6.73
CA ASN A 537 -57.96 -45.99 -6.80
C ASN A 537 -57.75 -44.54 -6.38
N ILE A 538 -56.57 -44.13 -5.89
CA ILE A 538 -56.29 -42.77 -5.41
C ILE A 538 -55.17 -42.14 -6.23
N VAL A 539 -55.52 -41.09 -6.97
CA VAL A 539 -54.61 -40.32 -7.81
C VAL A 539 -54.21 -39.05 -7.07
N MET A 540 -52.93 -38.70 -7.19
CA MET A 540 -52.35 -37.52 -6.58
C MET A 540 -52.71 -36.27 -7.36
N GLY A 541 -52.63 -35.14 -6.68
CA GLY A 541 -53.02 -33.85 -7.21
C GLY A 541 -52.50 -32.71 -6.36
N VAL A 542 -52.95 -31.53 -6.74
CA VAL A 542 -52.67 -30.29 -6.03
C VAL A 542 -53.99 -29.64 -5.66
N ASP A 543 -54.17 -29.30 -4.39
CA ASP A 543 -55.38 -28.64 -3.91
C ASP A 543 -55.47 -27.17 -4.40
N ALA A 544 -56.57 -26.49 -4.06
CA ALA A 544 -56.76 -25.09 -4.45
C ALA A 544 -55.74 -24.13 -3.80
N ASP A 545 -55.11 -24.54 -2.70
CA ASP A 545 -54.08 -23.79 -1.99
C ASP A 545 -52.65 -24.10 -2.47
N GLY A 546 -52.49 -24.98 -3.47
CA GLY A 546 -51.18 -25.33 -4.02
C GLY A 546 -50.43 -26.39 -3.20
N ARG A 547 -51.10 -27.11 -2.31
CA ARG A 547 -50.55 -28.19 -1.48
C ARG A 547 -50.78 -29.56 -2.12
N PRO A 548 -49.94 -30.57 -1.84
CA PRO A 548 -50.18 -31.94 -2.30
C PRO A 548 -51.44 -32.52 -1.65
N ASP A 549 -52.28 -33.16 -2.44
CA ASP A 549 -53.48 -33.88 -1.98
C ASP A 549 -53.76 -35.07 -2.92
N GLY A 550 -54.72 -35.93 -2.60
CA GLY A 550 -55.11 -37.05 -3.44
C GLY A 550 -56.59 -37.40 -3.30
N TRP A 551 -57.21 -37.80 -4.41
CA TRP A 551 -58.63 -38.11 -4.46
C TRP A 551 -58.88 -39.42 -5.21
N LEU A 552 -60.07 -39.99 -5.04
CA LEU A 552 -60.48 -41.16 -5.81
C LEU A 552 -60.41 -40.85 -7.31
N CYS A 553 -59.90 -41.78 -8.12
CA CYS A 553 -59.64 -41.57 -9.54
C CYS A 553 -60.90 -41.20 -10.38
N ASN A 554 -62.10 -41.49 -9.87
CA ASN A 554 -63.39 -41.08 -10.46
C ASN A 554 -63.99 -39.78 -9.89
N THR A 555 -63.27 -39.08 -9.01
CA THR A 555 -63.74 -37.84 -8.37
C THR A 555 -63.94 -36.76 -9.42
N THR A 556 -65.13 -36.14 -9.44
CA THR A 556 -65.43 -34.99 -10.29
C THR A 556 -65.05 -33.68 -9.60
N GLY A 557 -64.98 -32.58 -10.37
CA GLY A 557 -64.58 -31.27 -9.83
C GLY A 557 -63.08 -31.16 -9.51
N VAL A 558 -62.25 -32.05 -10.06
CA VAL A 558 -60.80 -31.92 -10.12
C VAL A 558 -60.40 -31.65 -11.57
N TYR A 559 -59.55 -30.65 -11.75
CA TYR A 559 -59.22 -30.06 -13.03
C TYR A 559 -57.95 -30.65 -13.65
N ARG A 560 -57.67 -30.31 -14.90
CA ARG A 560 -56.44 -30.67 -15.63
C ARG A 560 -55.59 -29.45 -15.92
N ARG A 561 -54.30 -29.57 -15.69
CA ARG A 561 -53.30 -28.52 -15.93
C ARG A 561 -52.01 -29.14 -16.48
N PRO A 562 -52.05 -29.68 -17.71
CA PRO A 562 -50.92 -30.36 -18.30
C PRO A 562 -49.87 -29.37 -18.81
N ILE A 563 -48.63 -29.83 -18.95
CA ILE A 563 -47.57 -29.10 -19.63
C ILE A 563 -47.69 -29.25 -21.15
N PHE A 564 -47.23 -28.22 -21.87
CA PHE A 564 -47.13 -28.16 -23.32
C PHE A 564 -45.72 -27.73 -23.71
N LEU A 565 -45.25 -28.11 -24.90
CA LEU A 565 -43.93 -27.71 -25.39
C LEU A 565 -44.05 -26.71 -26.54
N LEU A 566 -43.27 -25.63 -26.46
CA LEU A 566 -43.10 -24.65 -27.54
C LEU A 566 -41.69 -24.76 -28.11
N GLY A 567 -41.57 -25.07 -29.40
CA GLY A 567 -40.30 -25.22 -30.10
C GLY A 567 -40.10 -24.16 -31.18
N GLY A 568 -38.86 -23.77 -31.43
CA GLY A 568 -38.48 -22.82 -32.49
C GLY A 568 -38.06 -23.53 -33.77
N PRO A 569 -38.34 -23.04 -34.99
CA PRO A 569 -38.32 -23.77 -36.28
C PRO A 569 -37.17 -24.80 -36.39
N ALA A 570 -37.52 -26.02 -36.78
CA ALA A 570 -36.61 -27.16 -36.85
C ALA A 570 -35.52 -26.96 -37.90
#